data_AF-A0A973AHT4-F1
#
_entry.id   AF-A0A973AHT4-F1
#
_cell.length_a   1.000
_cell.length_b   1.000
_cell.length_c   1.000
_cell.angle_alpha   90.00
_cell.angle_beta   90.00
_cell.angle_gamma   90.00
#
_symmetry.space_group_name_H-M   'P 1'
#
loop_
_entity.id
_entity.type
_entity.pdbx_description
1 polymer ?
#
loop_
_entity_poly.entity_id
_entity_poly.type
_entity_poly.pdbx_seq_one_letter_code
_entity_poly.pdbx_strand_id
1 'polypeptide(L)'
;MGSPCELLTEATLASDAEELTDLVATEAWRIEDKFSRYLGGNIIAEINSADGRPIKVDEETAQLLNFAETLYQLSDGAFDITSGVLRRAWTFDGGDNIPAADIVAELLYLVGWRRCEWKDSVLQLPQNM
;
A
#
# COMPACT_ATOMS: atom_id res chain seq x y z
N MET A 1 -6.05 4.26 -5.35
CA MET A 1 -6.47 4.89 -6.61
C MET A 1 -6.60 6.39 -6.39
N GLY A 2 -5.88 7.20 -7.16
CA GLY A 2 -5.80 8.66 -6.93
C GLY A 2 -5.74 9.49 -8.22
N SER A 3 -6.11 8.89 -9.35
CA SER A 3 -6.13 9.49 -10.67
C SER A 3 -7.25 8.88 -11.51
N PRO A 4 -7.67 9.53 -12.62
CA PRO A 4 -8.56 8.89 -13.58
C PRO A 4 -7.99 7.56 -14.09
N CYS A 5 -8.88 6.60 -14.33
CA CYS A 5 -8.58 5.35 -15.01
C CYS A 5 -9.30 5.33 -16.36
N GLU A 6 -8.64 4.82 -17.39
CA GLU A 6 -9.19 4.76 -18.75
C GLU A 6 -9.09 3.33 -19.28
N LEU A 7 -10.16 2.86 -19.92
CA LEU A 7 -10.19 1.59 -20.65
C LEU A 7 -10.25 1.88 -22.15
N LEU A 8 -9.26 1.39 -22.89
CA LEU A 8 -9.26 1.38 -24.35
C LEU A 8 -9.46 -0.06 -24.80
N THR A 9 -10.55 -0.32 -25.52
CA THR A 9 -10.92 -1.66 -25.98
C THR A 9 -11.49 -1.60 -27.39
N GLU A 10 -11.32 -2.70 -28.14
CA GLU A 10 -12.01 -2.92 -29.41
C GLU A 10 -13.31 -3.66 -29.11
N ALA A 11 -14.43 -2.96 -29.19
CA ALA A 11 -15.76 -3.51 -28.97
C ALA A 11 -16.59 -3.43 -30.26
N THR A 12 -17.36 -4.48 -30.55
CA THR A 12 -18.25 -4.51 -31.73
C THR A 12 -19.53 -3.73 -31.46
N LEU A 13 -20.05 -3.80 -30.23
CA LEU A 13 -21.22 -3.07 -29.77
C LEU A 13 -20.84 -2.11 -28.63
N ALA A 14 -21.52 -0.98 -28.54
CA ALA A 14 -21.32 -0.01 -27.46
C ALA A 14 -21.63 -0.62 -26.08
N SER A 15 -22.65 -1.48 -25.99
CA SER A 15 -23.02 -2.19 -24.77
C SER A 15 -21.90 -3.05 -24.22
N ASP A 16 -21.11 -3.68 -25.09
CA ASP A 16 -20.00 -4.54 -24.66
C ASP A 16 -18.87 -3.68 -24.07
N ALA A 17 -18.62 -2.50 -24.64
CA ALA A 17 -17.65 -1.55 -24.10
C ALA A 17 -18.10 -1.01 -22.73
N GLU A 18 -19.39 -0.72 -22.56
CA GLU A 18 -19.97 -0.28 -21.29
C GLU A 18 -19.84 -1.38 -20.22
N GLU A 19 -20.22 -2.62 -20.53
CA GLU A 19 -20.11 -3.75 -19.61
C GLU A 19 -18.65 -3.98 -19.18
N LEU A 20 -17.70 -3.96 -20.12
CA LEU A 20 -16.28 -4.10 -19.80
C LEU A 20 -15.77 -2.94 -18.93
N THR A 21 -16.25 -1.72 -19.18
CA THR A 21 -15.88 -0.55 -18.39
C THR A 21 -16.37 -0.69 -16.96
N ASP A 22 -17.62 -1.13 -16.76
CA ASP A 22 -18.19 -1.36 -15.43
C ASP A 22 -17.44 -2.45 -14.66
N LEU A 23 -17.05 -3.54 -15.34
CA LEU A 23 -16.24 -4.61 -14.74
C LEU A 23 -14.87 -4.10 -14.28
N VAL A 24 -14.16 -3.37 -15.13
CA VAL A 24 -12.84 -2.80 -14.80
C VAL A 24 -12.94 -1.78 -13.68
N ALA A 25 -13.95 -0.90 -13.71
CA ALA A 25 -14.19 0.09 -12.67
C ALA A 25 -14.49 -0.58 -11.32
N THR A 26 -15.34 -1.61 -11.32
CA THR A 26 -15.67 -2.39 -10.12
C THR A 26 -14.42 -3.01 -9.49
N GLU A 27 -13.54 -3.59 -10.30
CA GLU A 27 -12.30 -4.19 -9.80
C GLU A 27 -11.31 -3.14 -9.27
N ALA A 28 -11.21 -2.00 -9.95
CA ALA A 28 -10.46 -0.84 -9.48
C ALA A 28 -10.93 -0.38 -8.09
N TRP A 29 -12.24 -0.25 -7.87
CA TRP A 29 -12.80 0.09 -6.56
C TRP A 29 -12.57 -1.01 -5.52
N ARG A 30 -12.69 -2.29 -5.87
CA ARG A 30 -12.37 -3.41 -4.96
C ARG A 30 -10.93 -3.34 -4.46
N ILE A 31 -9.98 -3.04 -5.35
CA ILE A 31 -8.56 -2.86 -5.01
C ILE A 31 -8.37 -1.64 -4.09
N GLU A 32 -9.04 -0.52 -4.36
CA GLU A 32 -9.02 0.64 -3.46
C GLU A 32 -9.56 0.27 -2.08
N ASP A 33 -10.76 -0.31 -2.00
CA ASP A 33 -11.37 -0.66 -0.72
C ASP A 33 -10.47 -1.59 0.11
N LYS A 34 -9.83 -2.57 -0.55
CA LYS A 34 -8.96 -3.55 0.12
C LYS A 34 -7.60 -2.99 0.54
N PHE A 35 -6.95 -2.20 -0.31
CA PHE A 35 -5.55 -1.80 -0.11
C PHE A 35 -5.36 -0.30 0.16
N SER A 36 -6.44 0.48 0.25
CA SER A 36 -6.35 1.90 0.58
C SER A 36 -5.79 2.08 1.98
N ARG A 37 -4.78 2.93 2.08
CA ARG A 37 -4.31 3.45 3.37
C ARG A 37 -5.16 4.60 3.91
N TYR A 38 -6.11 5.12 3.12
CA TYR A 38 -6.97 6.24 3.52
C TYR A 38 -8.31 5.76 4.06
N LEU A 39 -8.79 4.62 3.57
CA LEU A 39 -9.99 3.96 4.07
C LEU A 39 -9.65 3.07 5.27
N GLY A 40 -10.56 3.02 6.23
CA GLY A 40 -10.50 2.09 7.35
C GLY A 40 -11.23 0.78 7.04
N GLY A 41 -11.13 -0.20 7.94
CA GLY A 41 -11.89 -1.46 7.85
C GLY A 41 -11.35 -2.46 6.83
N ASN A 42 -10.13 -2.25 6.33
CA ASN A 42 -9.47 -3.14 5.37
C ASN A 42 -8.18 -3.74 5.96
N ILE A 43 -7.54 -4.62 5.19
CA ILE A 43 -6.36 -5.37 5.64
C ILE A 43 -5.17 -4.46 5.94
N ILE A 44 -5.01 -3.35 5.22
CA ILE A 44 -3.93 -2.39 5.46
C ILE A 44 -4.14 -1.65 6.78
N ALA A 45 -5.37 -1.24 7.08
CA ALA A 45 -5.72 -0.64 8.36
C ALA A 45 -5.52 -1.63 9.52
N GLU A 46 -5.86 -2.92 9.33
CA GLU A 46 -5.62 -3.97 10.33
C GLU A 46 -4.13 -4.18 10.60
N ILE A 47 -3.32 -4.30 9.54
CA ILE A 47 -1.86 -4.44 9.63
C ILE A 47 -1.24 -3.27 10.39
N ASN A 48 -1.55 -2.03 10.00
CA ASN A 48 -0.98 -0.83 10.61
C ASN A 48 -1.46 -0.58 12.06
N SER A 49 -2.53 -1.23 12.50
CA SER A 49 -3.07 -1.11 13.86
C SER A 49 -2.80 -2.35 14.72
N ALA A 50 -2.05 -3.32 14.18
CA ALA A 50 -1.81 -4.60 14.84
C ALA A 50 -0.93 -4.49 16.10
N ASP A 51 -0.10 -3.45 16.20
CA ASP A 51 0.84 -3.16 17.30
C ASP A 51 1.62 -4.40 17.76
N GLY A 52 2.37 -5.01 16.84
CA GLY A 52 3.13 -6.21 17.16
C GLY A 52 2.35 -7.52 17.07
N ARG A 53 1.03 -7.52 16.86
CA ARG A 53 0.30 -8.79 16.61
C ARG A 53 0.57 -9.32 15.20
N PRO A 54 0.74 -10.65 15.05
CA PRO A 54 0.81 -11.28 13.74
C PRO A 54 -0.57 -11.24 13.06
N ILE A 55 -0.58 -10.85 11.79
CA ILE A 55 -1.77 -10.78 10.93
C ILE A 55 -1.63 -11.81 9.83
N LYS A 56 -2.57 -12.76 9.78
CA LYS A 56 -2.70 -13.70 8.66
C LYS A 56 -3.38 -12.97 7.51
N VAL A 57 -2.76 -13.00 6.33
CA VAL A 57 -3.32 -12.39 5.13
C VAL A 57 -3.81 -13.45 4.15
N ASP A 58 -4.69 -13.04 3.25
CA ASP A 58 -5.15 -13.88 2.15
C ASP A 58 -4.11 -14.04 1.04
N GLU A 59 -4.42 -14.88 0.05
CA GLU A 59 -3.48 -15.21 -1.03
C GLU A 59 -3.10 -13.98 -1.87
N GLU A 60 -4.08 -13.15 -2.25
CA GLU A 60 -3.83 -11.94 -3.04
C GLU A 60 -2.88 -10.98 -2.31
N THR A 61 -3.13 -10.73 -1.02
CA THR A 61 -2.28 -9.87 -0.20
C THR A 61 -0.90 -10.48 -0.02
N ALA A 62 -0.81 -11.81 0.16
CA ALA A 62 0.46 -12.51 0.26
C ALA A 62 1.29 -12.40 -1.03
N GLN A 63 0.65 -12.52 -2.20
CA GLN A 63 1.33 -12.34 -3.49
C GLN A 63 1.87 -10.91 -3.64
N LEU A 64 1.09 -9.90 -3.24
CA LEU A 64 1.53 -8.51 -3.27
C LEU A 64 2.72 -8.25 -2.32
N LEU A 65 2.68 -8.78 -1.10
CA LEU A 65 3.79 -8.67 -0.13
C LEU A 65 5.05 -9.42 -0.59
N ASN A 66 4.90 -10.60 -1.20
CA ASN A 66 6.01 -11.33 -1.81
C ASN A 66 6.65 -10.55 -2.96
N PHE A 67 5.84 -9.85 -3.75
CA PHE A 67 6.35 -9.00 -4.81
C PHE A 67 7.06 -7.76 -4.24
N ALA A 68 6.51 -7.15 -3.18
CA ALA A 68 7.17 -6.06 -2.47
C ALA A 68 8.53 -6.48 -1.88
N GLU A 69 8.63 -7.68 -1.28
CA GLU A 69 9.90 -8.25 -0.84
C GLU A 69 10.89 -8.40 -1.99
N THR A 70 10.43 -8.90 -3.15
CA THR A 70 11.28 -9.02 -4.34
C THR A 70 11.82 -7.67 -4.77
N LEU A 71 10.97 -6.64 -4.84
CA LEU A 71 11.38 -5.27 -5.17
C LEU A 71 12.33 -4.67 -4.13
N TYR A 72 12.09 -4.92 -2.85
CA TYR A 72 12.98 -4.50 -1.76
C TYR A 72 14.38 -5.09 -1.93
N GLN A 73 14.51 -6.38 -2.22
CA GLN A 73 15.81 -7.02 -2.46
C GLN A 73 16.48 -6.53 -3.75
N LEU A 74 15.74 -6.46 -4.87
CA LEU A 74 16.30 -6.03 -6.16
C LEU A 74 16.78 -4.58 -6.17
N SER A 75 16.25 -3.76 -5.25
CA SER A 75 16.58 -2.34 -5.13
C SER A 75 17.57 -2.04 -4.02
N ASP A 76 18.19 -3.05 -3.41
CA ASP A 76 19.06 -2.91 -2.22
C ASP A 76 18.38 -2.09 -1.09
N GLY A 77 17.07 -2.25 -0.93
CA GLY A 77 16.25 -1.58 0.07
C GLY A 77 15.71 -0.20 -0.32
N ALA A 78 15.95 0.28 -1.55
CA ALA A 78 15.41 1.57 -1.99
C ALA A 78 13.88 1.55 -2.18
N PHE A 79 13.29 0.40 -2.53
CA PHE A 79 11.85 0.17 -2.53
C PHE A 79 11.43 -0.40 -1.17
N ASP A 80 10.99 0.44 -0.24
CA ASP A 80 10.54 0.02 1.10
C ASP A 80 9.08 0.42 1.35
N ILE A 81 8.20 -0.59 1.48
CA ILE A 81 6.76 -0.39 1.69
C ILE A 81 6.39 0.13 3.09
N THR A 82 7.31 0.14 4.05
CA THR A 82 7.12 0.71 5.40
C THR A 82 7.39 2.22 5.44
N SER A 83 7.96 2.80 4.38
CA SER A 83 8.27 4.23 4.30
C SER A 83 7.03 5.15 4.33
N GLY A 84 5.81 4.59 4.25
CA GLY A 84 4.55 5.34 4.23
C GLY A 84 4.36 6.29 5.40
N VAL A 85 4.92 5.97 6.57
CA VAL A 85 4.85 6.79 7.80
C VAL A 85 5.52 8.16 7.65
N LEU A 86 6.46 8.31 6.72
CA LEU A 86 7.16 9.59 6.45
C LEU A 86 6.23 10.69 5.92
N ARG A 87 5.04 10.33 5.43
CA ARG A 87 3.99 11.29 5.04
C ARG A 87 3.46 12.12 6.21
N ARG A 88 3.69 11.69 7.46
CA ARG A 88 3.38 12.49 8.65
C ARG A 88 4.26 13.74 8.75
N ALA A 89 5.46 13.69 8.18
CA ALA A 89 6.35 14.84 8.08
C ALA A 89 6.14 15.60 6.76
N TRP A 90 5.99 14.90 5.64
CA TRP A 90 5.92 15.51 4.31
C TRP A 90 4.50 15.64 3.78
N THR A 91 4.01 16.88 3.64
CA THR A 91 2.79 17.21 2.89
C THR A 91 3.14 17.64 1.46
N PHE A 92 2.57 16.94 0.47
CA PHE A 92 2.78 17.26 -0.95
C PHE A 92 1.68 18.20 -1.45
N ASP A 93 1.59 19.39 -0.85
CA ASP A 93 0.57 20.42 -1.13
C ASP A 93 1.08 21.55 -2.06
N GLY A 94 2.32 21.43 -2.55
CA GLY A 94 2.96 22.43 -3.40
C GLY A 94 3.69 23.54 -2.64
N GLY A 95 3.73 23.48 -1.31
CA GLY A 95 4.54 24.37 -0.47
C GLY A 95 6.02 23.97 -0.36
N ASP A 96 6.79 24.78 0.36
CA ASP A 96 8.22 24.62 0.65
C ASP A 96 8.48 24.30 2.13
N ASN A 97 7.48 23.73 2.82
CA ASN A 97 7.58 23.33 4.22
C ASN A 97 8.52 22.12 4.36
N ILE A 98 9.78 22.39 4.70
CA ILE A 98 10.78 21.36 4.99
C ILE A 98 10.61 20.88 6.44
N PRO A 99 10.40 19.58 6.70
CA PRO A 99 10.25 19.08 8.05
C PRO A 99 11.52 19.25 8.88
N ALA A 100 11.36 19.48 10.18
CA ALA A 100 12.48 19.53 11.11
C ALA A 100 13.16 18.14 11.20
N ALA A 101 14.49 18.15 11.34
CA ALA A 101 15.30 16.93 11.28
C ALA A 101 15.01 15.94 12.43
N ASP A 102 14.61 16.44 13.59
CA ASP A 102 14.17 15.66 14.75
C ASP A 102 12.90 14.86 14.45
N ILE A 103 11.88 15.51 13.86
CA ILE A 103 10.64 14.83 13.44
C ILE A 103 10.94 13.73 12.41
N VAL A 104 11.83 13.98 11.45
CA VAL A 104 12.23 12.97 10.47
C VAL A 104 12.94 11.80 11.16
N ALA A 105 13.86 12.08 12.09
CA ALA A 105 14.58 11.04 12.82
C ALA A 105 13.65 10.15 13.66
N GLU A 106 12.64 10.73 14.31
CA GLU A 106 11.60 9.98 15.04
C GLU A 106 10.82 9.04 14.13
N LEU A 107 10.39 9.52 12.95
CA LEU A 107 9.64 8.69 12.00
C LEU A 107 10.51 7.62 11.35
N LEU A 108 11.80 7.87 11.13
CA LEU A 108 12.73 6.86 10.60
C LEU A 108 12.87 5.66 11.54
N TYR A 109 12.67 5.83 12.85
CA TYR A 109 12.60 4.71 13.79
C TYR A 109 11.40 3.78 13.55
N LEU A 110 10.44 4.19 12.73
CA LEU A 110 9.26 3.40 12.33
C LEU A 110 9.39 2.82 10.92
N VAL A 111 10.54 2.97 10.26
CA VAL A 111 10.79 2.49 8.90
C VAL A 111 11.75 1.30 8.91
N GLY A 112 11.56 0.37 7.97
CA GLY A 112 12.46 -0.73 7.66
C GLY A 112 11.73 -2.04 7.48
N TRP A 113 11.49 -2.44 6.23
CA TRP A 113 10.82 -3.72 5.90
C TRP A 113 11.52 -4.96 6.50
N ARG A 114 12.86 -4.95 6.59
CA ARG A 114 13.65 -6.02 7.25
C ARG A 114 13.33 -6.23 8.74
N ARG A 115 12.63 -5.30 9.37
CA ARG A 115 12.21 -5.40 10.78
C ARG A 115 10.88 -6.12 10.93
N CYS A 116 10.13 -6.27 9.84
CA CYS A 116 8.90 -7.05 9.82
C CYS A 116 9.22 -8.54 9.68
N GLU A 117 8.43 -9.38 10.32
CA GLU A 117 8.46 -10.82 10.09
C GLU A 117 7.41 -11.17 9.03
N TRP A 118 7.87 -11.72 7.91
CA TRP A 118 7.01 -12.16 6.82
C TRP A 118 7.28 -13.62 6.49
N LYS A 119 6.33 -14.51 6.82
CA LYS A 119 6.45 -15.95 6.58
C LYS A 119 5.07 -16.62 6.54
N ASP A 120 4.90 -17.62 5.68
CA ASP A 120 3.70 -18.47 5.61
C ASP A 120 2.39 -17.66 5.56
N SER A 121 2.38 -16.56 4.79
CA SER A 121 1.28 -15.58 4.69
C SER A 121 0.87 -14.92 6.01
N VAL A 122 1.80 -14.82 6.97
CA VAL A 122 1.64 -14.09 8.22
C VAL A 122 2.64 -12.94 8.24
N LEU A 123 2.14 -11.73 8.41
CA LEU A 123 2.93 -10.51 8.57
C LEU A 123 2.86 -10.05 10.02
N GLN A 124 4.01 -9.73 10.60
CA GLN A 124 4.11 -9.09 11.92
C GLN A 124 5.04 -7.88 11.83
N LEU A 125 4.53 -6.71 12.17
CA LEU A 125 5.33 -5.50 12.35
C LEU A 125 5.89 -5.48 13.78
N PRO A 126 7.04 -4.83 14.04
CA PRO A 126 7.45 -4.49 15.39
C PRO A 126 6.38 -3.70 16.14
N GLN A 127 6.39 -3.82 17.47
CA GLN A 127 5.53 -2.99 18.30
C GLN A 127 5.87 -1.50 18.11
N ASN A 128 4.84 -0.64 18.10
CA ASN A 128 4.92 0.80 17.82
C ASN A 128 5.39 1.19 16.41
N MET A 129 5.46 0.27 15.44
CA MET A 129 5.71 0.58 14.02
C MET A 129 4.43 1.05 13.32
#